data_AF-A0A3N0WC28-F1
#
_entry.id   AF-A0A3N0WC28-F1
#
_cell.length_a   1.000
_cell.length_b   1.000
_cell.length_c   1.000
_cell.angle_alpha   90.00
_cell.angle_beta   90.00
_cell.angle_gamma   90.00
#
_symmetry.space_group_name_H-M   'P 1'
#
loop_
_entity.id
_entity.type
_entity.pdbx_description
1 polymer ?
#
loop_
_entity_poly.entity_id
_entity_poly.type
_entity_poly.pdbx_seq_one_letter_code
_entity_poly.pdbx_strand_id
1 'polypeptide(L)'
;MVFIILVIFWACVLSLILYKVKSGRMAKWAKLFRILTVVFSISIFAYWFIKKSAVAFVDNSVGLQVVNKLPQTLDFYLINVDKVDNNIVLNPKHIGKVRPEYYRIEYLKMDKSDEYWVAGYLGKKNLVYFSQHSVPNKNIDQIVEARNYINQSVRLSEAAKKQIDAYNYENTKLGIWITLDFLLLFLNLVLLLKKNK
;
A
#
# COMPACT_ATOMS: atom_id res chain seq x y z
N MET A 1 5.08 9.72 -6.10
CA MET A 1 3.66 9.34 -6.04
C MET A 1 2.82 10.40 -5.34
N VAL A 2 3.13 10.77 -4.08
CA VAL A 2 2.46 11.86 -3.35
C VAL A 2 2.37 13.14 -4.18
N PHE A 3 3.45 13.55 -4.85
CA PHE A 3 3.44 14.73 -5.72
C PHE A 3 2.42 14.64 -6.87
N ILE A 4 2.32 13.48 -7.53
CA ILE A 4 1.37 13.28 -8.64
C ILE A 4 -0.08 13.36 -8.13
N ILE A 5 -0.35 12.75 -6.97
CA ILE A 5 -1.64 12.81 -6.28
C ILE A 5 -1.99 14.27 -5.96
N LEU A 6 -1.06 15.05 -5.40
CA LEU A 6 -1.27 16.47 -5.12
C LEU A 6 -1.52 17.30 -6.40
N VAL A 7 -0.84 17.00 -7.51
CA VAL A 7 -1.08 17.67 -8.79
C VAL A 7 -2.49 17.36 -9.31
N ILE A 8 -2.94 16.11 -9.21
CA ILE A 8 -4.30 15.70 -9.58
C ILE A 8 -5.31 16.43 -8.69
N PHE A 9 -5.09 16.47 -7.38
CA PHE A 9 -5.95 17.19 -6.43
C PHE A 9 -6.18 18.63 -6.86
N TRP A 10 -5.10 19.40 -7.07
CA TRP A 10 -5.21 20.80 -7.46
C TRP A 10 -5.83 20.98 -8.85
N ALA A 11 -5.53 20.10 -9.80
CA ALA A 11 -6.17 20.12 -11.11
C ALA A 11 -7.68 19.87 -11.02
N CYS A 12 -8.11 18.92 -10.19
CA CYS A 12 -9.53 18.64 -9.95
C CYS A 12 -10.26 19.78 -9.23
N VAL A 13 -9.60 20.45 -8.27
CA VAL A 13 -10.14 21.66 -7.63
C VAL A 13 -10.29 22.80 -8.64
N LEU A 14 -9.27 23.05 -9.45
CA LEU A 14 -9.31 24.10 -10.48
C LEU A 14 -10.38 23.80 -11.55
N SER A 15 -10.51 22.52 -11.93
CA SER A 15 -11.56 22.02 -12.82
C SER A 15 -12.98 22.30 -12.28
N LEU A 16 -13.18 22.20 -10.95
CA LEU A 16 -14.45 22.55 -10.31
C LEU A 16 -14.73 24.05 -10.32
N ILE A 17 -13.71 24.88 -10.09
CA ILE A 17 -13.87 26.34 -10.14
C ILE A 17 -14.27 26.77 -11.57
N LEU A 18 -13.62 26.18 -12.58
CA LEU A 18 -13.89 26.44 -13.99
C LEU A 18 -15.30 26.03 -14.44
N TYR A 19 -16.02 25.18 -13.68
CA TYR A 19 -17.42 24.88 -13.96
C TYR A 19 -18.31 26.13 -13.96
N LYS A 20 -17.97 27.16 -13.16
CA LYS A 20 -18.76 28.39 -13.07
C LYS A 20 -18.68 29.27 -14.33
N VAL A 21 -17.72 29.03 -15.22
CA VAL A 21 -17.53 29.82 -16.45
C VAL A 21 -18.51 29.33 -17.53
N LYS A 22 -19.62 30.05 -17.70
CA LYS A 22 -20.75 29.61 -18.55
C LYS A 22 -20.80 30.21 -19.96
N SER A 23 -20.11 31.31 -20.25
CA SER A 23 -20.20 32.00 -21.55
C SER A 23 -18.84 32.51 -22.08
N GLY A 24 -18.77 32.71 -23.40
CA GLY A 24 -17.59 33.25 -24.10
C GLY A 24 -16.56 32.20 -24.56
N ARG A 25 -15.47 32.67 -25.18
CA ARG A 25 -14.37 31.82 -25.68
C ARG A 25 -13.70 31.03 -24.55
N MET A 26 -13.65 31.62 -23.36
CA MET A 26 -13.12 30.99 -22.14
C MET A 26 -13.94 29.78 -21.66
N ALA A 27 -15.25 29.74 -21.92
CA ALA A 27 -16.09 28.60 -21.54
C ALA A 27 -15.74 27.33 -22.34
N LYS A 28 -15.36 27.47 -23.62
CA LYS A 28 -14.92 26.33 -24.45
C LYS A 28 -13.60 25.74 -23.94
N TRP A 29 -12.62 26.60 -23.62
CA TRP A 29 -11.34 26.18 -23.05
C TRP A 29 -11.50 25.56 -21.66
N ALA A 30 -12.34 26.16 -20.81
CA ALA A 30 -12.68 25.60 -19.50
C ALA A 30 -13.28 24.20 -19.64
N LYS A 31 -14.24 23.99 -20.54
CA LYS A 31 -14.84 22.67 -20.77
C LYS A 31 -13.80 21.64 -21.25
N LEU A 32 -12.93 22.03 -22.18
CA LEU A 32 -11.86 21.16 -22.68
C LEU A 32 -10.89 20.76 -21.56
N PHE A 33 -10.44 21.74 -20.76
CA PHE A 33 -9.56 21.49 -19.61
C PHE A 33 -10.20 20.49 -18.64
N ARG A 34 -11.48 20.68 -18.27
CA ARG A 34 -12.18 19.79 -17.34
C ARG A 34 -12.25 18.34 -17.84
N ILE A 35 -12.51 18.16 -19.14
CA ILE A 35 -12.52 16.81 -19.76
C ILE A 35 -11.13 16.19 -19.69
N LEU A 36 -10.09 16.92 -20.07
CA LEU A 36 -8.71 16.45 -20.02
C LEU A 36 -8.30 16.06 -18.60
N THR A 37 -8.62 16.88 -17.59
CA THR A 37 -8.33 16.59 -16.19
C THR A 37 -8.98 15.28 -15.74
N VAL A 38 -10.26 15.07 -16.07
CA VAL A 38 -10.98 13.85 -15.66
C VAL A 38 -10.40 12.62 -16.35
N VAL A 39 -10.20 12.65 -17.67
CA VAL A 39 -9.63 11.53 -18.42
C VAL A 39 -8.22 11.20 -17.92
N PHE A 40 -7.37 12.21 -17.74
CA PHE A 40 -6.00 12.02 -17.26
C PHE A 40 -5.96 11.43 -15.85
N SER A 41 -6.80 11.94 -14.95
CA SER A 41 -6.86 11.46 -13.56
C SER A 41 -7.35 10.01 -13.51
N ILE A 42 -8.40 9.66 -14.26
CA ILE A 42 -8.90 8.28 -14.36
C ILE A 42 -7.78 7.36 -14.86
N SER A 43 -7.06 7.75 -15.93
CA SER A 43 -5.98 6.95 -16.49
C SER A 43 -4.85 6.70 -15.49
N ILE A 44 -4.43 7.73 -14.74
CA ILE A 44 -3.39 7.57 -13.71
C ILE A 44 -3.85 6.63 -12.59
N PHE A 45 -5.07 6.83 -12.08
CA PHE A 45 -5.58 5.98 -11.01
C PHE A 45 -5.81 4.55 -11.48
N ALA A 46 -6.27 4.34 -12.72
CA ALA A 46 -6.41 3.01 -13.31
C ALA A 46 -5.05 2.32 -13.44
N TYR A 47 -4.05 2.99 -14.01
CA TYR A 47 -2.68 2.46 -14.11
C TYR A 47 -2.13 2.10 -12.73
N TRP A 48 -2.31 2.99 -11.75
CA TRP A 48 -1.85 2.77 -10.39
C TRP A 48 -2.56 1.58 -9.73
N PHE A 49 -3.87 1.49 -9.88
CA PHE A 49 -4.69 0.42 -9.33
C PHE A 49 -4.27 -0.93 -9.89
N ILE A 50 -4.05 -1.02 -11.21
CA ILE A 50 -3.53 -2.23 -11.86
C ILE A 50 -2.16 -2.59 -11.29
N LYS A 51 -1.24 -1.63 -11.21
CA LYS A 51 0.11 -1.85 -10.67
C LYS A 51 0.10 -2.32 -9.21
N LYS A 52 -0.87 -1.88 -8.40
CA LYS A 52 -0.99 -2.28 -6.99
C LYS A 52 -1.77 -3.58 -6.78
N SER A 53 -2.75 -3.87 -7.64
CA SER A 53 -3.67 -5.02 -7.48
C SER A 53 -3.21 -6.26 -8.24
N ALA A 54 -2.39 -6.11 -9.28
CA ALA A 54 -1.76 -7.25 -9.93
C ALA A 54 -0.94 -7.99 -8.88
N VAL A 55 -1.38 -9.21 -8.54
CA VAL A 55 -0.60 -10.17 -7.77
C VAL A 55 0.61 -10.47 -8.64
N ALA A 56 1.70 -9.77 -8.38
CA ALA A 56 2.96 -10.10 -8.99
C ALA A 56 3.32 -11.48 -8.44
N PHE A 57 3.03 -12.54 -9.20
CA PHE A 57 3.94 -13.68 -9.22
C PHE A 57 5.28 -13.06 -9.62
N VAL A 58 6.11 -12.81 -8.63
CA VAL A 58 7.40 -12.18 -8.84
C VAL A 58 8.32 -13.31 -9.27
N ASP A 59 8.77 -13.30 -10.51
CA ASP A 59 9.84 -14.21 -10.95
C ASP A 59 11.04 -14.07 -10.01
N ASN A 60 11.67 -15.20 -9.65
CA ASN A 60 12.75 -15.28 -8.66
C ASN A 60 12.36 -14.78 -7.26
N SER A 61 11.17 -15.16 -6.78
CA SER A 61 10.75 -14.90 -5.41
C SER A 61 10.71 -16.16 -4.55
N VAL A 62 10.95 -15.97 -3.26
CA VAL A 62 10.80 -17.02 -2.24
C VAL A 62 9.33 -17.05 -1.83
N GLY A 63 8.67 -18.20 -1.93
CA GLY A 63 7.34 -18.39 -1.38
C GLY A 63 7.42 -18.44 0.14
N LEU A 64 6.71 -17.56 0.83
CA LEU A 64 6.57 -17.57 2.29
C LEU A 64 5.11 -17.89 2.65
N GLN A 65 4.90 -19.00 3.35
CA GLN A 65 3.62 -19.33 3.97
C GLN A 65 3.63 -18.93 5.44
N VAL A 66 2.81 -17.96 5.82
CA VAL A 66 2.60 -17.59 7.23
C VAL A 66 1.33 -18.24 7.74
N VAL A 67 1.48 -19.12 8.73
CA VAL A 67 0.38 -19.89 9.35
C VAL A 67 0.12 -19.37 10.75
N ASN A 68 -1.13 -19.04 11.05
CA ASN A 68 -1.52 -18.65 12.40
C ASN A 68 -2.06 -19.87 13.16
N LYS A 69 -1.32 -20.35 14.15
CA LYS A 69 -1.74 -21.45 15.06
C LYS A 69 -2.17 -20.93 16.43
N LEU A 70 -2.23 -19.62 16.62
CA LEU A 70 -2.73 -19.00 17.84
C LEU A 70 -4.25 -18.93 17.83
N PRO A 71 -4.91 -18.97 19.02
CA PRO A 71 -6.37 -18.99 19.12
C PRO A 71 -7.05 -17.68 18.69
N GLN A 72 -6.28 -16.61 18.45
CA GLN A 72 -6.79 -15.30 18.06
C GLN A 72 -6.31 -14.91 16.67
N THR A 73 -7.13 -14.12 15.96
CA THR A 73 -6.73 -13.57 14.66
C THR A 73 -5.63 -12.55 14.86
N LEU A 74 -4.50 -12.76 14.21
CA LEU A 74 -3.37 -11.83 14.24
C LEU A 74 -3.25 -11.09 12.91
N ASP A 75 -2.84 -9.83 12.99
CA ASP A 75 -2.51 -9.02 11.84
C ASP A 75 -1.01 -9.11 11.57
N PHE A 76 -0.63 -9.77 10.47
CA PHE A 76 0.75 -10.05 10.17
C PHE A 76 1.35 -8.99 9.24
N TYR A 77 2.59 -8.66 9.54
CA TYR A 77 3.47 -7.80 8.76
C TYR A 77 4.77 -8.54 8.50
N LEU A 78 5.31 -8.30 7.32
CA LEU A 78 6.62 -8.77 6.92
C LEU A 78 7.56 -7.59 6.77
N ILE A 79 8.83 -7.75 7.08
CA ILE A 79 9.86 -6.77 6.80
C ILE A 79 10.99 -7.48 6.08
N ASN A 80 11.25 -7.11 4.82
CA ASN A 80 12.45 -7.55 4.12
C ASN A 80 13.62 -6.65 4.53
N VAL A 81 14.78 -7.26 4.79
CA VAL A 81 16.00 -6.56 5.22
C VAL A 81 16.96 -6.48 4.04
N ASP A 82 16.82 -5.40 3.25
CA ASP A 82 17.65 -5.18 2.07
C ASP A 82 19.00 -4.56 2.47
N LYS A 83 20.08 -5.09 1.92
CA LYS A 83 21.43 -4.52 2.03
C LYS A 83 21.74 -3.76 0.75
N VAL A 84 21.76 -2.43 0.82
CA VAL A 84 22.06 -1.55 -0.33
C VAL A 84 23.23 -0.65 0.05
N ASP A 85 24.36 -0.78 -0.64
CA ASP A 85 25.55 0.08 -0.46
C ASP A 85 25.96 0.24 1.02
N ASN A 86 26.06 -0.87 1.74
CA ASN A 86 26.34 -0.97 3.19
C ASN A 86 25.28 -0.37 4.13
N ASN A 87 24.17 0.16 3.62
CA ASN A 87 23.01 0.56 4.42
C ASN A 87 21.95 -0.55 4.48
N ILE A 88 21.35 -0.72 5.65
CA ILE A 88 20.23 -1.63 5.87
C ILE A 88 18.94 -0.86 5.64
N VAL A 89 18.16 -1.28 4.64
CA VAL A 89 16.84 -0.72 4.33
C VAL A 89 15.77 -1.74 4.74
N LEU A 90 14.90 -1.33 5.66
CA LEU A 90 13.79 -2.15 6.13
C LEU A 90 12.55 -1.86 5.31
N ASN A 91 12.09 -2.86 4.57
CA ASN A 91 10.93 -2.74 3.67
C ASN A 91 9.72 -3.47 4.26
N PRO A 92 8.82 -2.77 4.98
CA PRO A 92 7.63 -3.37 5.56
C PRO A 92 6.57 -3.64 4.47
N LYS A 93 5.89 -4.77 4.62
CA LYS A 93 4.75 -5.20 3.81
C LYS A 93 3.66 -5.73 4.73
N HIS A 94 2.44 -5.26 4.53
CA HIS A 94 1.28 -5.81 5.23
C HIS A 94 0.85 -7.11 4.56
N ILE A 95 0.88 -8.21 5.32
CA ILE A 95 0.37 -9.52 4.87
C ILE A 95 -1.13 -9.56 5.06
N GLY A 96 -1.62 -9.04 6.20
CA GLY A 96 -3.03 -9.00 6.53
C GLY A 96 -3.39 -9.87 7.72
N LYS A 97 -4.70 -9.89 8.01
CA LYS A 97 -5.26 -10.60 9.15
C LYS A 97 -5.42 -12.08 8.83
N VAL A 98 -4.68 -12.93 9.54
CA VAL A 98 -4.73 -14.39 9.39
C VAL A 98 -5.49 -14.97 10.58
N ARG A 99 -6.59 -15.67 10.28
CA ARG A 99 -7.44 -16.32 11.30
C ARG A 99 -6.73 -17.54 11.89
N PRO A 100 -7.11 -17.98 13.10
CA PRO A 100 -6.60 -19.23 13.69
C PRO A 100 -6.77 -20.40 12.72
N GLU A 101 -5.75 -21.23 12.59
CA GLU A 101 -5.67 -22.40 11.69
C GLU A 101 -5.71 -22.10 10.19
N TYR A 102 -5.63 -20.82 9.80
CA TYR A 102 -5.47 -20.42 8.40
C TYR A 102 -4.05 -19.95 8.12
N TYR A 103 -3.74 -19.89 6.83
CA TYR A 103 -2.46 -19.41 6.34
C TYR A 103 -2.64 -18.38 5.23
N ARG A 104 -1.60 -17.61 4.99
CA ARG A 104 -1.47 -16.74 3.83
C ARG A 104 -0.11 -16.93 3.19
N ILE A 105 -0.09 -16.99 1.87
CA ILE A 105 1.14 -17.10 1.08
C ILE A 105 1.50 -15.71 0.58
N GLU A 106 2.76 -15.36 0.71
CA GLU A 106 3.35 -14.13 0.21
C GLU A 106 4.63 -14.44 -0.55
N TYR A 107 4.83 -13.75 -1.68
CA TYR A 107 6.03 -13.91 -2.51
C TYR A 107 7.05 -12.83 -2.17
N LEU A 108 8.26 -13.25 -1.78
CA LEU A 108 9.31 -12.36 -1.30
C LEU A 108 10.38 -12.18 -2.35
N LYS A 109 10.53 -10.95 -2.84
CA LYS A 109 11.66 -10.59 -3.68
C LYS A 109 12.89 -10.41 -2.81
N MET A 110 13.86 -11.32 -2.95
CA MET A 110 15.04 -11.43 -2.11
C MET A 110 16.35 -11.12 -2.85
N ASP A 111 16.29 -10.42 -3.99
CA ASP A 111 17.47 -10.08 -4.80
C ASP A 111 18.55 -9.34 -3.99
N LYS A 112 18.13 -8.52 -3.01
CA LYS A 112 19.00 -7.68 -2.17
C LYS A 112 18.88 -7.98 -0.67
N SER A 113 18.11 -9.01 -0.31
CA SER A 113 17.83 -9.43 1.06
C SER A 113 18.25 -10.87 1.26
N ASP A 114 18.83 -11.19 2.41
CA ASP A 114 19.10 -12.57 2.86
C ASP A 114 18.33 -12.89 4.16
N GLU A 115 17.42 -12.01 4.54
CA GLU A 115 16.74 -12.03 5.82
C GLU A 115 15.38 -11.32 5.73
N TYR A 116 14.40 -11.84 6.46
CA TYR A 116 13.12 -11.19 6.67
C TYR A 116 12.66 -11.35 8.12
N TRP A 117 11.81 -10.42 8.56
CA TRP A 117 11.16 -10.46 9.86
C TRP A 117 9.67 -10.62 9.70
N VAL A 118 9.06 -11.43 10.56
CA VAL A 118 7.61 -11.56 10.68
C VAL A 118 7.19 -10.95 12.00
N ALA A 119 6.23 -10.02 11.95
CA ALA A 119 5.62 -9.40 13.12
C ALA A 119 4.12 -9.66 13.11
N GLY A 120 3.57 -10.16 14.22
CA GLY A 120 2.14 -10.40 14.40
C GLY A 120 1.57 -9.50 15.48
N TYR A 121 0.50 -8.79 15.14
CA TYR A 121 -0.20 -7.87 16.04
C TYR A 121 -1.53 -8.45 16.47
N LEU A 122 -1.82 -8.30 17.77
CA LEU A 122 -3.16 -8.46 18.30
C LEU A 122 -3.83 -7.08 18.38
N GLY A 123 -4.80 -6.83 17.52
CA GLY A 123 -5.39 -5.50 17.37
C GLY A 123 -4.44 -4.50 16.72
N LYS A 124 -4.58 -3.20 17.04
CA LYS A 124 -3.88 -2.12 16.29
C LYS A 124 -2.46 -1.79 16.78
N LYS A 125 -2.11 -2.10 18.02
CA LYS A 125 -0.86 -1.61 18.65
C LYS A 125 -0.06 -2.65 19.43
N ASN A 126 -0.66 -3.83 19.69
CA ASN A 126 -0.03 -4.83 20.53
C ASN A 126 0.72 -5.85 19.67
N LEU A 127 2.05 -5.71 19.58
CA LEU A 127 2.90 -6.71 18.93
C LEU A 127 3.05 -7.88 19.89
N VAL A 128 2.58 -9.05 19.47
CA VAL A 128 2.53 -10.27 20.30
C VAL A 128 3.36 -11.41 19.72
N TYR A 129 3.78 -11.28 18.47
CA TYR A 129 4.64 -12.21 17.77
C TYR A 129 5.72 -11.46 17.00
N PHE A 130 6.97 -11.87 17.14
CA PHE A 130 8.10 -11.42 16.35
C PHE A 130 9.12 -12.54 16.18
N SER A 131 9.50 -12.78 14.93
CA SER A 131 10.52 -13.76 14.56
C SER A 131 11.38 -13.23 13.41
N GLN A 132 12.68 -13.48 13.50
CA GLN A 132 13.70 -13.18 12.51
C GLN A 132 14.11 -14.46 11.77
N HIS A 133 14.12 -14.41 10.44
CA HIS A 133 14.43 -15.57 9.59
C HIS A 133 15.49 -15.20 8.57
N SER A 134 16.57 -15.98 8.52
CA SER A 134 17.58 -15.90 7.45
C SER A 134 17.21 -16.85 6.32
N VAL A 135 17.46 -16.42 5.07
CA VAL A 135 17.18 -17.19 3.86
C VAL A 135 18.50 -17.51 3.17
N PRO A 136 19.21 -18.54 3.62
CA PRO A 136 20.49 -18.93 3.01
C PRO A 136 20.32 -19.51 1.60
N ASN A 137 19.16 -20.12 1.31
CA ASN A 137 18.83 -20.65 -0.01
C ASN A 137 17.50 -20.06 -0.49
N LYS A 138 17.57 -19.27 -1.57
CA LYS A 138 16.42 -18.54 -2.16
C LYS A 138 15.56 -19.42 -3.07
N ASN A 139 15.95 -20.68 -3.28
CA ASN A 139 15.20 -21.64 -4.09
C ASN A 139 14.25 -22.52 -3.27
N ILE A 140 14.15 -22.30 -1.96
CA ILE A 140 13.34 -23.11 -1.05
C ILE A 140 12.23 -22.24 -0.42
N ASP A 141 10.99 -22.69 -0.58
CA ASP A 141 9.84 -22.08 0.07
C ASP A 141 9.94 -22.18 1.60
N GLN A 142 9.52 -21.11 2.26
CA GLN A 142 9.60 -20.96 3.71
C GLN A 142 8.21 -21.08 4.33
N ILE A 143 8.12 -21.73 5.48
CA ILE A 143 6.89 -21.82 6.27
C ILE A 143 7.17 -21.27 7.66
N VAL A 144 6.40 -20.27 8.07
CA VAL A 144 6.47 -19.67 9.40
C VAL A 144 5.16 -19.92 10.12
N GLU A 145 5.25 -20.67 11.23
CA GLU A 145 4.10 -20.99 12.06
C GLU A 145 4.14 -20.19 13.37
N ALA A 146 3.17 -19.30 13.55
CA ALA A 146 2.96 -18.59 14.81
C ALA A 146 2.21 -19.52 15.78
N ARG A 147 2.94 -20.35 16.52
CA ARG A 147 2.39 -21.28 17.52
C ARG A 147 2.21 -20.67 18.91
N ASN A 148 3.11 -19.75 19.28
CA ASN A 148 3.15 -19.14 20.60
C ASN A 148 3.35 -17.63 20.47
N TYR A 149 2.94 -16.88 21.49
CA TYR A 149 3.32 -15.47 21.64
C TYR A 149 4.82 -15.39 21.96
N ILE A 150 5.62 -15.05 20.97
CA ILE A 150 7.08 -15.01 21.08
C ILE A 150 7.57 -13.66 20.60
N ASN A 151 8.49 -13.06 21.34
CA ASN A 151 9.30 -11.96 20.84
C ASN A 151 10.77 -12.39 20.87
N GLN A 152 11.29 -12.84 19.73
CA GLN A 152 12.64 -13.40 19.63
C GLN A 152 13.73 -12.38 20.00
N SER A 153 13.49 -11.08 19.76
CA SER A 153 14.43 -10.02 20.09
C SER A 153 13.70 -8.70 20.32
N VAL A 154 13.75 -8.20 21.57
CA VAL A 154 13.12 -6.92 21.94
C VAL A 154 13.64 -5.79 21.06
N ARG A 155 14.96 -5.69 20.88
CA ARG A 155 15.59 -4.64 20.07
C ARG A 155 15.11 -4.65 18.62
N LEU A 156 15.07 -5.82 17.98
CA LEU A 156 14.62 -5.92 16.58
C LEU A 156 13.11 -5.72 16.45
N SER A 157 12.33 -6.18 17.42
CA SER A 157 10.88 -5.98 17.46
C SER A 157 10.49 -4.51 17.60
N GLU A 158 11.26 -3.71 18.35
CA GLU A 158 11.06 -2.26 18.45
C GLU A 158 11.38 -1.54 17.14
N ALA A 159 12.48 -1.93 16.47
CA ALA A 159 12.81 -1.42 15.15
C ALA A 159 11.72 -1.77 14.11
N ALA A 160 11.24 -3.02 14.14
CA ALA A 160 10.14 -3.49 13.32
C ALA A 160 8.87 -2.69 13.57
N LYS A 161 8.51 -2.48 14.85
CA LYS A 161 7.34 -1.70 15.26
C LYS A 161 7.41 -0.27 14.73
N LYS A 162 8.54 0.42 14.91
CA LYS A 162 8.74 1.78 14.39
C LYS A 162 8.54 1.85 12.87
N GLN A 163 9.08 0.86 12.15
CA GLN A 163 8.99 0.82 10.69
C GLN A 163 7.56 0.51 10.20
N ILE A 164 6.85 -0.39 10.89
CA ILE A 164 5.45 -0.72 10.60
C ILE A 164 4.53 0.47 10.91
N ASP A 165 4.75 1.18 12.02
CA ASP A 165 3.98 2.36 12.38
C ASP A 165 4.16 3.48 11.34
N ALA A 166 5.40 3.72 10.89
CA ALA A 166 5.68 4.68 9.82
C ALA A 166 5.01 4.29 8.50
N TYR A 167 5.07 3.00 8.13
CA TYR A 167 4.39 2.47 6.94
C TYR A 167 2.87 2.64 7.00
N ASN A 168 2.27 2.31 8.15
CA ASN A 168 0.82 2.45 8.36
C ASN A 168 0.40 3.93 8.32
N TYR A 169 1.21 4.83 8.90
CA TYR A 169 0.97 6.27 8.85
C TYR A 169 1.00 6.80 7.42
N GLU A 170 2.05 6.49 6.65
CA GLU A 170 2.17 6.92 5.25
C GLU A 170 1.05 6.35 4.37
N ASN A 171 0.67 5.08 4.56
CA ASN A 171 -0.46 4.49 3.85
C ASN A 171 -1.79 5.15 4.22
N THR A 172 -2.00 5.49 5.49
CA THR A 172 -3.21 6.20 5.94
C THR A 172 -3.27 7.59 5.32
N LYS A 173 -2.17 8.33 5.37
CA LYS A 173 -2.05 9.66 4.74
C LYS A 173 -2.31 9.59 3.24
N LEU A 174 -1.71 8.64 2.53
CA LEU A 174 -1.96 8.39 1.11
C LEU A 174 -3.43 8.05 0.84
N GLY A 175 -4.03 7.20 1.67
CA GLY A 175 -5.44 6.80 1.56
C GLY A 175 -6.40 7.99 1.68
N ILE A 176 -6.12 8.93 2.58
CA ILE A 176 -6.90 10.18 2.72
C ILE A 176 -6.84 10.99 1.42
N TRP A 177 -5.65 11.23 0.88
CA TRP A 177 -5.49 12.00 -0.36
C TRP A 177 -6.17 11.34 -1.56
N ILE A 178 -6.00 10.03 -1.74
CA ILE A 178 -6.64 9.29 -2.83
C ILE A 178 -8.17 9.34 -2.72
N THR A 179 -8.70 9.23 -1.50
CA THR A 179 -10.15 9.28 -1.26
C THR A 179 -10.71 10.68 -1.57
N LEU A 180 -10.00 11.74 -1.17
CA LEU A 180 -10.36 13.12 -1.52
C LEU A 180 -10.34 13.33 -3.04
N ASP A 181 -9.32 12.82 -3.74
CA ASP A 181 -9.24 12.90 -5.19
C ASP A 181 -10.39 12.17 -5.88
N PHE A 182 -10.75 10.97 -5.43
CA PHE A 182 -11.89 10.25 -5.96
C PHE A 182 -13.21 10.98 -5.75
N LEU A 183 -13.38 11.65 -4.62
CA LEU A 183 -14.55 12.50 -4.37
C LEU A 183 -14.61 13.68 -5.36
N LEU A 184 -13.49 14.37 -5.56
CA LEU A 184 -13.41 15.49 -6.50
C LEU A 184 -13.58 15.04 -7.96
N LEU A 185 -13.01 13.90 -8.32
CA LEU A 185 -13.14 13.29 -9.63
C LEU A 185 -14.60 12.93 -9.91
N PHE A 186 -15.26 12.27 -8.95
CA PHE A 186 -16.68 11.92 -9.03
C PHE A 186 -17.55 13.17 -9.23
N LEU A 187 -17.32 14.22 -8.43
CA LEU A 187 -18.05 15.48 -8.57
C LEU A 187 -17.83 16.13 -9.95
N ASN A 188 -16.59 16.17 -10.44
CA ASN A 188 -16.27 16.69 -11.77
C ASN A 188 -16.95 15.89 -12.87
N LEU A 189 -16.95 14.56 -12.78
CA LEU A 189 -17.60 13.66 -13.72
C LEU A 189 -19.11 13.92 -13.79
N VAL A 190 -19.79 13.94 -12.63
CA VAL A 190 -21.24 14.20 -12.54
C VAL A 190 -21.57 15.57 -13.12
N LEU A 191 -20.79 16.61 -12.81
CA LEU A 191 -21.01 17.96 -13.32
C LEU A 191 -20.73 18.11 -14.82
N LEU A 192 -19.88 17.26 -15.41
CA LEU A 192 -19.66 17.22 -16.86
C LEU A 192 -20.81 16.51 -17.58
N LEU A 193 -21.36 15.45 -16.97
CA LEU A 193 -22.45 14.64 -17.54
C LEU A 193 -23.84 15.25 -17.32
N LYS A 194 -23.99 16.13 -16.32
CA LYS A 194 -25.25 16.83 -16.05
C LYS A 194 -25.67 17.64 -17.29
N LYS A 195 -26.78 17.25 -17.92
CA LYS A 195 -27.43 18.08 -18.95
C LYS A 195 -27.77 19.44 -18.33
N ASN A 196 -27.33 20.51 -18.96
CA ASN A 196 -27.89 21.83 -18.69
C ASN A 196 -29.36 21.76 -19.10
N LYS A 197 -30.26 21.77 -18.10
CA LYS A 197 -31.65 22.18 -18.34
C LYS A 197 -31.66 23.66 -18.69
#